data_AF-A0A942KKZ3-F1
#
_entry.id   AF-A0A942KKZ3-F1
#
_cell.length_a   1.000
_cell.length_b   1.000
_cell.length_c   1.000
_cell.angle_alpha   90.00
_cell.angle_beta   90.00
_cell.angle_gamma   90.00
#
_symmetry.space_group_name_H-M   'P 1'
#
loop_
_entity.id
_entity.type
_entity.pdbx_description
1 polymer ?
#
loop_
_entity_poly.entity_id
_entity_poly.type
_entity_poly.pdbx_seq_one_letter_code
_entity_poly.pdbx_strand_id
1 'polypeptide(L)'
;MRVRSLAISLLAAGIFAVALLGLPATGDTLDSSVVNISRLPSSVADCAPCHLEIDRTDVKGLTFSHVEHPPSACEACHLRPAHEADLTYRPVMRTCFSCHGMFHGPQEVLASGDCETCHTAEHTFRPRSHVAAWEEEPHARVAQQTGVNDCMICHEAVADCDTCHLEQAPDVGPMPRIYLRYIPIEPQQPPVYVDTAQPVSIGQCAYCHTTIAETRDERLIFPHDPHLQRDFDCAACHEVFPHQADATVVPDMLSCYRCHSLVHSAQGEVATVQCGACHPPAFDLVPKDHTLEFVTGEHTQQATEQMKSCTMCHTSAFCAECHVGGFEMADGTLSEPVVPEAHLAREWIPEHGDEFLGQRGACSVCHTSRSCTECHLTSMPHPQGWLSLHAANGAQLVDDCNVCHADRSSCQECHHAAVADVELLPANCVQCHEEMKTEPATDIRNPRLAEHAVHFNVAERVGRPYVCDDCHVGFETRPGPSPAAPAQAHDLRLCYECHGNLGIDNILIAPYPGSELCRRCHDDLRL
;
A
#
# COMPACT_ATOMS: atom_id res chain seq x y z
N MET A 1 16.77 -80.89 14.09
CA MET A 1 17.08 -79.81 15.04
C MET A 1 17.85 -78.72 14.31
N ARG A 2 17.46 -77.46 14.56
CA ARG A 2 17.97 -76.20 14.01
C ARG A 2 19.44 -76.19 13.56
N VAL A 3 19.72 -75.51 12.44
CA VAL A 3 20.46 -74.23 12.35
C VAL A 3 21.14 -74.11 10.97
N ARG A 4 20.79 -73.01 10.27
CA ARG A 4 21.52 -72.21 9.27
C ARG A 4 22.43 -72.91 8.26
N SER A 5 22.19 -72.61 6.98
CA SER A 5 23.25 -72.55 5.98
C SER A 5 23.06 -71.31 5.12
N LEU A 6 23.94 -70.32 5.34
CA LEU A 6 24.33 -69.38 4.31
C LEU A 6 25.29 -70.12 3.38
N ALA A 7 25.04 -70.08 2.07
CA ALA A 7 26.07 -70.27 1.07
C ALA A 7 25.75 -69.36 -0.11
N ILE A 8 26.59 -68.33 -0.24
CA ILE A 8 26.69 -67.41 -1.36
C ILE A 8 27.31 -68.17 -2.53
N SER A 9 26.79 -68.00 -3.74
CA SER A 9 27.57 -68.19 -4.97
C SER A 9 27.05 -67.28 -6.08
N LEU A 10 27.98 -66.47 -6.57
CA LEU A 10 27.92 -65.55 -7.70
C LEU A 10 27.60 -66.24 -9.03
N LEU A 11 26.97 -65.48 -9.94
CA LEU A 11 27.20 -65.39 -11.41
C LEU A 11 25.95 -64.66 -11.98
N ALA A 12 25.98 -63.41 -12.44
CA ALA A 12 26.71 -62.80 -13.55
C ALA A 12 25.69 -62.26 -14.57
N ALA A 13 25.92 -61.00 -14.95
CA ALA A 13 25.61 -60.36 -16.23
C ALA A 13 24.15 -60.32 -16.72
N GLY A 14 23.59 -59.11 -16.72
CA GLY A 14 22.42 -58.73 -17.52
C GLY A 14 22.23 -57.22 -17.46
N ILE A 15 23.06 -56.47 -18.19
CA ILE A 15 22.85 -55.04 -18.43
C ILE A 15 21.57 -54.91 -19.27
N PHE A 16 20.47 -54.50 -18.66
CA PHE A 16 19.32 -53.96 -19.37
C PHE A 16 19.42 -52.44 -19.32
N ALA A 17 19.97 -51.87 -20.37
CA ALA A 17 19.86 -50.45 -20.65
C ALA A 17 18.37 -50.14 -20.90
N VAL A 18 17.70 -49.58 -19.90
CA VAL A 18 16.42 -48.90 -20.12
C VAL A 18 16.75 -47.61 -20.85
N ALA A 19 16.59 -47.63 -22.18
CA ALA A 19 16.50 -46.43 -22.97
C ALA A 19 15.28 -45.64 -22.50
N LEU A 20 15.51 -44.72 -21.56
CA LEU A 20 14.64 -43.57 -21.38
C LEU A 20 14.71 -42.78 -22.68
N LEU A 21 13.83 -43.12 -23.61
CA LEU A 21 13.40 -42.21 -24.66
C LEU A 21 12.92 -40.95 -23.95
N GLY A 22 13.75 -39.90 -24.03
CA GLY A 22 13.36 -38.56 -23.66
C GLY A 22 12.17 -38.16 -24.52
N LEU A 23 10.98 -38.33 -23.95
CA LEU A 23 9.87 -37.48 -24.30
C LEU A 23 10.30 -36.07 -23.89
N PRO A 24 10.26 -35.07 -24.79
CA PRO A 24 10.35 -33.70 -24.33
C PRO A 24 9.20 -33.54 -23.34
N ALA A 25 9.51 -33.11 -22.12
CA ALA A 25 8.51 -32.59 -21.22
C ALA A 25 7.98 -31.30 -21.86
N THR A 26 7.08 -31.42 -22.83
CA THR A 26 6.14 -30.36 -23.20
C THR A 26 5.03 -30.40 -22.16
N GLY A 27 5.42 -30.11 -20.93
CA GLY A 27 4.54 -29.66 -19.89
C GLY A 27 5.05 -28.28 -19.53
N ASP A 28 4.81 -27.31 -20.42
CA ASP A 28 4.59 -25.96 -19.93
C ASP A 28 3.43 -26.08 -18.95
N THR A 29 3.74 -26.26 -17.67
CA THR A 29 2.84 -25.82 -16.61
C THR A 29 2.84 -24.31 -16.74
N LEU A 30 2.07 -23.79 -17.70
CA LEU A 30 1.67 -22.40 -17.67
C LEU A 30 0.97 -22.23 -16.33
N ASP A 31 1.60 -21.40 -15.51
CA ASP A 31 1.02 -20.76 -14.35
C ASP A 31 -0.45 -20.45 -14.66
N SER A 32 -1.39 -21.03 -13.91
CA SER A 32 -2.80 -21.07 -14.27
C SER A 32 -3.51 -19.71 -14.14
N SER A 33 -2.75 -18.62 -14.08
CA SER A 33 -3.25 -17.24 -14.00
C SER A 33 -3.40 -16.59 -15.38
N VAL A 34 -2.73 -17.10 -16.42
CA VAL A 34 -2.78 -16.53 -17.77
C VAL A 34 -3.92 -17.14 -18.59
N VAL A 35 -4.92 -16.32 -18.91
CA VAL A 35 -6.11 -16.72 -19.67
C VAL A 35 -6.13 -16.01 -21.03
N ASN A 36 -6.39 -16.76 -22.11
CA ASN A 36 -6.68 -16.16 -23.41
C ASN A 36 -8.19 -15.91 -23.54
N ILE A 37 -8.59 -14.64 -23.61
CA ILE A 37 -10.00 -14.22 -23.56
C ILE A 37 -10.62 -13.90 -24.92
N SER A 38 -9.81 -13.83 -25.99
CA SER A 38 -10.31 -13.52 -27.34
C SER A 38 -10.34 -14.72 -28.29
N ARG A 39 -9.89 -15.88 -27.82
CA ARG A 39 -10.00 -17.14 -28.54
C ARG A 39 -11.05 -18.03 -27.89
N LEU A 40 -11.58 -18.95 -28.70
CA LEU A 40 -12.41 -20.02 -28.16
C LEU A 40 -11.59 -20.88 -27.20
N PRO A 41 -12.13 -21.22 -26.02
CA PRO A 41 -11.43 -22.05 -25.06
C PRO A 41 -11.14 -23.40 -25.70
N SER A 42 -9.96 -23.94 -25.44
CA SER A 42 -9.54 -25.26 -25.89
C SER A 42 -9.94 -26.34 -24.88
N SER A 43 -10.17 -25.94 -23.63
CA SER A 43 -10.65 -26.81 -22.56
C SER A 43 -11.35 -26.02 -21.44
N VAL A 44 -12.04 -26.73 -20.54
CA VAL A 44 -12.65 -26.14 -19.34
C VAL A 44 -11.60 -25.50 -18.41
N ALA A 45 -10.34 -25.93 -18.47
CA ALA A 45 -9.26 -25.35 -17.66
C ALA A 45 -9.00 -23.88 -18.02
N ASP A 46 -9.31 -23.45 -19.24
CA ASP A 46 -9.16 -22.06 -19.68
C ASP A 46 -10.17 -21.13 -18.99
N CYS A 47 -11.26 -21.68 -18.45
CA CYS A 47 -12.30 -20.93 -17.72
C CYS A 47 -12.11 -20.96 -16.20
N ALA A 48 -11.38 -21.94 -15.67
CA ALA A 48 -11.21 -22.18 -14.24
C ALA A 48 -10.68 -20.96 -13.43
N PRO A 49 -9.81 -20.08 -13.98
CA PRO A 49 -9.34 -18.91 -13.25
C PRO A 49 -10.44 -17.88 -12.95
N CYS A 50 -11.56 -17.93 -13.69
CA CYS A 50 -12.67 -16.99 -13.55
C CYS A 50 -14.01 -17.66 -13.22
N HIS A 51 -14.10 -18.99 -13.29
CA HIS A 51 -15.32 -19.75 -13.01
C HIS A 51 -15.02 -20.97 -12.15
N LEU A 52 -15.65 -21.06 -10.97
CA LEU A 52 -15.64 -22.28 -10.15
C LEU A 52 -16.48 -23.40 -10.76
N GLU A 53 -17.64 -23.04 -11.32
CA GLU A 53 -18.55 -23.96 -12.01
C GLU A 53 -19.11 -23.29 -13.27
N ILE A 54 -19.07 -24.00 -14.39
CA ILE A 54 -19.71 -23.58 -15.65
C ILE A 54 -20.89 -24.49 -16.03
N ASP A 55 -21.25 -25.44 -15.17
CA ASP A 55 -22.02 -26.62 -15.58
C ASP A 55 -23.44 -26.27 -16.05
N ARG A 56 -24.17 -25.41 -15.36
CA ARG A 56 -25.63 -25.24 -15.58
C ARG A 56 -26.00 -23.90 -16.21
N THR A 57 -27.01 -23.96 -17.07
CA THR A 57 -27.68 -22.75 -17.60
C THR A 57 -28.49 -22.03 -16.53
N ASP A 58 -28.45 -20.70 -16.57
CA ASP A 58 -29.31 -19.77 -15.82
C ASP A 58 -30.56 -19.34 -16.64
N VAL A 59 -30.70 -19.82 -17.88
CA VAL A 59 -31.86 -19.50 -18.73
C VAL A 59 -33.11 -20.19 -18.19
N LYS A 60 -34.08 -19.39 -17.74
CA LYS A 60 -35.39 -19.88 -17.32
C LYS A 60 -36.07 -20.67 -18.46
N GLY A 61 -36.50 -21.88 -18.18
CA GLY A 61 -37.18 -22.74 -19.15
C GLY A 61 -36.26 -23.57 -20.06
N LEU A 62 -34.95 -23.59 -19.80
CA LEU A 62 -33.97 -24.41 -20.51
C LEU A 62 -33.25 -25.35 -19.53
N THR A 63 -33.03 -26.59 -19.94
CA THR A 63 -32.23 -27.59 -19.25
C THR A 63 -31.00 -27.87 -20.08
N PHE A 64 -29.83 -27.50 -19.56
CA PHE A 64 -28.53 -27.73 -20.20
C PHE A 64 -27.45 -27.88 -19.12
N SER A 65 -26.57 -28.86 -19.33
CA SER A 65 -25.40 -29.14 -18.49
C SER A 65 -24.17 -29.42 -19.35
N HIS A 66 -23.03 -28.77 -19.07
CA HIS A 66 -21.75 -29.07 -19.72
C HIS A 66 -21.22 -30.46 -19.34
N VAL A 67 -21.51 -30.95 -18.13
CA VAL A 67 -21.14 -32.30 -17.68
C VAL A 67 -21.87 -33.38 -18.49
N GLU A 68 -23.13 -33.12 -18.87
CA GLU A 68 -23.91 -34.01 -19.73
C GLU A 68 -23.58 -33.88 -21.22
N HIS A 69 -22.82 -32.84 -21.61
CA HIS A 69 -22.30 -32.62 -22.97
C HIS A 69 -20.76 -32.77 -23.00
N PRO A 70 -20.23 -34.00 -22.83
CA PRO A 70 -18.79 -34.29 -22.86
C PRO A 70 -18.16 -33.95 -24.23
N PRO A 71 -16.83 -33.82 -24.32
CA PRO A 71 -16.18 -32.84 -25.19
C PRO A 71 -16.36 -33.16 -26.67
N SER A 72 -17.36 -32.53 -27.27
CA SER A 72 -17.16 -31.94 -28.59
C SER A 72 -16.17 -30.78 -28.42
N ALA A 73 -15.33 -30.52 -29.43
CA ALA A 73 -14.45 -29.35 -29.39
C ALA A 73 -15.30 -28.11 -29.05
N CYS A 74 -14.83 -27.22 -28.18
CA CYS A 74 -15.64 -26.11 -27.67
C CYS A 74 -16.20 -25.23 -28.80
N GLU A 75 -15.46 -25.14 -29.92
CA GLU A 75 -15.89 -24.49 -31.17
C GLU A 75 -17.15 -25.08 -31.83
N ALA A 76 -17.57 -26.29 -31.44
CA ALA A 76 -18.81 -26.90 -31.93
C ALA A 76 -20.04 -26.17 -31.38
N CYS A 77 -19.93 -25.59 -30.18
CA CYS A 77 -21.04 -24.88 -29.52
C CYS A 77 -20.78 -23.37 -29.43
N HIS A 78 -19.56 -22.98 -29.06
CA HIS A 78 -19.16 -21.59 -28.95
C HIS A 78 -18.48 -21.15 -30.24
N LEU A 79 -19.11 -20.28 -31.01
CA LEU A 79 -18.57 -19.80 -32.30
C LEU A 79 -17.78 -18.50 -32.18
N ARG A 80 -17.78 -17.92 -30.99
CA ARG A 80 -17.05 -16.73 -30.57
C ARG A 80 -16.78 -16.80 -29.06
N PRO A 81 -15.88 -15.96 -28.52
CA PRO A 81 -15.68 -15.85 -27.08
C PRO A 81 -17.00 -15.66 -26.32
N ALA A 82 -17.14 -16.33 -25.18
CA ALA A 82 -18.36 -16.30 -24.38
C ALA A 82 -18.64 -14.92 -23.76
N HIS A 83 -17.62 -14.09 -23.59
CA HIS A 83 -17.71 -12.76 -23.01
C HIS A 83 -16.87 -11.76 -23.81
N GLU A 84 -17.44 -10.61 -24.15
CA GLU A 84 -16.75 -9.51 -24.81
C GLU A 84 -17.58 -8.22 -24.68
N ALA A 85 -16.93 -7.08 -24.42
CA ALA A 85 -17.56 -5.75 -24.40
C ALA A 85 -18.87 -5.69 -23.60
N ASP A 86 -18.81 -6.13 -22.33
CA ASP A 86 -19.92 -6.14 -21.37
C ASP A 86 -21.10 -7.07 -21.76
N LEU A 87 -20.91 -7.98 -22.73
CA LEU A 87 -21.92 -8.92 -23.21
C LEU A 87 -21.50 -10.38 -22.99
N THR A 88 -22.45 -11.21 -22.56
CA THR A 88 -22.32 -12.68 -22.56
C THR A 88 -22.97 -13.27 -23.81
N TYR A 89 -22.16 -13.89 -24.66
CA TYR A 89 -22.59 -14.60 -25.86
C TYR A 89 -22.89 -16.05 -25.53
N ARG A 90 -24.14 -16.45 -25.80
CA ARG A 90 -24.62 -17.81 -25.57
C ARG A 90 -24.84 -18.51 -26.92
N PRO A 91 -24.57 -19.83 -27.02
CA PRO A 91 -24.93 -20.59 -28.20
C PRO A 91 -26.42 -20.42 -28.52
N VAL A 92 -26.72 -20.16 -29.80
CA VAL A 92 -28.09 -20.07 -30.29
C VAL A 92 -28.67 -21.47 -30.48
N MET A 93 -29.99 -21.61 -30.38
CA MET A 93 -30.67 -22.92 -30.46
C MET A 93 -30.28 -23.74 -31.71
N ARG A 94 -30.10 -23.09 -32.87
CA ARG A 94 -29.65 -23.77 -34.11
C ARG A 94 -28.32 -24.53 -33.95
N THR A 95 -27.45 -24.11 -33.03
CA THR A 95 -26.20 -24.80 -32.71
C THR A 95 -26.47 -26.17 -32.12
N CYS A 96 -27.44 -26.28 -31.22
CA CYS A 96 -27.87 -27.57 -30.65
C CYS A 96 -28.34 -28.53 -31.75
N PHE A 97 -29.16 -28.04 -32.69
CA PHE A 97 -29.70 -28.82 -33.81
C PHE A 97 -28.69 -29.18 -34.91
N SER A 98 -27.41 -28.80 -34.74
CA SER A 98 -26.31 -29.34 -35.54
C SER A 98 -26.01 -30.80 -35.17
N CYS A 99 -26.40 -31.24 -33.97
CA CYS A 99 -26.30 -32.64 -33.53
C CYS A 99 -27.67 -33.23 -33.14
N HIS A 100 -28.52 -32.44 -32.49
CA HIS A 100 -29.84 -32.88 -32.02
C HIS A 100 -30.86 -32.94 -33.17
N GLY A 101 -31.53 -34.08 -33.32
CA GLY A 101 -32.46 -34.34 -34.42
C GLY A 101 -31.78 -34.53 -35.78
N MET A 102 -30.44 -34.65 -35.84
CA MET A 102 -29.72 -34.98 -37.05
C MET A 102 -29.65 -36.50 -37.25
N PHE A 103 -30.07 -36.97 -38.43
CA PHE A 103 -30.00 -38.38 -38.80
C PHE A 103 -28.64 -38.73 -39.43
N HIS A 104 -27.92 -39.67 -38.83
CA HIS A 104 -26.58 -40.07 -39.21
C HIS A 104 -26.58 -41.50 -39.83
N GLY A 105 -27.35 -41.68 -40.90
CA GLY A 105 -27.35 -42.91 -41.70
C GLY A 105 -27.73 -44.16 -40.88
N PRO A 106 -26.95 -45.26 -40.93
CA PRO A 106 -27.24 -46.48 -40.15
C PRO A 106 -27.17 -46.29 -38.64
N GLN A 107 -26.55 -45.20 -38.15
CA GLN A 107 -26.46 -44.89 -36.72
C GLN A 107 -27.70 -44.17 -36.19
N GLU A 108 -28.74 -44.01 -37.01
CA GLU A 108 -29.99 -43.33 -36.66
C GLU A 108 -29.74 -41.89 -36.17
N VAL A 109 -30.57 -41.35 -35.27
CA VAL A 109 -30.46 -39.96 -34.82
C VAL A 109 -29.32 -39.81 -33.81
N LEU A 110 -28.43 -38.83 -34.01
CA LEU A 110 -27.22 -38.62 -33.18
C LEU A 110 -27.55 -38.25 -31.72
N ALA A 111 -28.56 -37.40 -31.53
CA ALA A 111 -29.11 -37.04 -30.23
C ALA A 111 -30.59 -36.64 -30.40
N SER A 112 -31.43 -36.84 -29.37
CA SER A 112 -32.85 -36.49 -29.47
C SER A 112 -33.03 -35.00 -29.83
N GLY A 113 -33.91 -34.73 -30.78
CA GLY A 113 -34.39 -33.38 -31.11
C GLY A 113 -35.71 -33.03 -30.44
N ASP A 114 -36.17 -33.86 -29.49
CA ASP A 114 -37.44 -33.64 -28.80
C ASP A 114 -37.34 -32.38 -27.94
N CYS A 115 -38.33 -31.50 -28.06
CA CYS A 115 -38.28 -30.20 -27.42
C CYS A 115 -38.18 -30.29 -25.89
N GLU A 116 -38.84 -31.29 -25.29
CA GLU A 116 -38.89 -31.51 -23.83
C GLU A 116 -37.56 -31.98 -23.23
N THR A 117 -36.59 -32.41 -24.04
CA THR A 117 -35.26 -32.79 -23.51
C THR A 117 -34.43 -31.56 -23.14
N CYS A 118 -34.69 -30.42 -23.79
CA CYS A 118 -33.97 -29.18 -23.56
C CYS A 118 -34.84 -28.11 -22.91
N HIS A 119 -36.16 -28.17 -23.05
CA HIS A 119 -37.06 -27.14 -22.55
C HIS A 119 -37.96 -27.67 -21.44
N THR A 120 -38.14 -26.86 -20.39
CA THR A 120 -39.11 -27.17 -19.33
C THR A 120 -40.51 -26.70 -19.74
N ALA A 121 -41.52 -27.10 -18.97
CA ALA A 121 -42.92 -26.70 -19.19
C ALA A 121 -43.15 -25.17 -19.12
N GLU A 122 -42.19 -24.40 -18.63
CA GLU A 122 -42.27 -22.93 -18.62
C GLU A 122 -41.94 -22.29 -19.97
N HIS A 123 -41.35 -23.03 -20.91
CA HIS A 123 -40.99 -22.52 -22.23
C HIS A 123 -42.19 -22.45 -23.17
N THR A 124 -42.31 -21.34 -23.92
CA THR A 124 -43.34 -21.17 -24.95
C THR A 124 -42.76 -21.38 -26.33
N PHE A 125 -43.09 -22.50 -26.96
CA PHE A 125 -42.54 -22.89 -28.27
C PHE A 125 -43.00 -22.07 -29.46
N ARG A 126 -44.08 -21.26 -29.33
CA ARG A 126 -44.60 -20.47 -30.46
C ARG A 126 -43.87 -19.12 -30.58
N PRO A 127 -43.12 -18.88 -31.67
CA PRO A 127 -42.49 -17.59 -31.92
C PRO A 127 -43.52 -16.47 -32.08
N ARG A 128 -43.14 -15.23 -31.75
CA ARG A 128 -44.00 -14.04 -31.93
C ARG A 128 -44.39 -13.78 -33.38
N SER A 129 -43.64 -14.33 -34.34
CA SER A 129 -43.95 -14.24 -35.77
C SER A 129 -45.20 -15.03 -36.17
N HIS A 130 -45.64 -16.01 -35.35
CA HIS A 130 -46.83 -16.81 -35.63
C HIS A 130 -48.11 -16.02 -35.35
N VAL A 131 -48.65 -15.41 -36.40
CA VAL A 131 -49.89 -14.62 -36.38
C VAL A 131 -50.98 -15.30 -37.21
N ALA A 132 -52.24 -14.93 -36.99
CA ALA A 132 -53.38 -15.55 -37.69
C ALA A 132 -53.33 -15.39 -39.22
N ALA A 133 -52.72 -14.30 -39.73
CA ALA A 133 -52.54 -14.04 -41.16
C ALA A 133 -51.13 -14.44 -41.65
N TRP A 134 -50.58 -15.55 -41.13
CA TRP A 134 -49.21 -15.96 -41.41
C TRP A 134 -48.93 -16.12 -42.91
N GLU A 135 -49.83 -16.77 -43.65
CA GLU A 135 -49.70 -17.11 -45.08
C GLU A 135 -49.54 -15.90 -46.02
N GLU A 136 -49.79 -14.68 -45.53
CA GLU A 136 -49.72 -13.44 -46.30
C GLU A 136 -48.31 -12.78 -46.19
N GLU A 137 -48.26 -11.45 -46.09
CA GLU A 137 -47.02 -10.68 -46.04
C GLU A 137 -46.06 -11.02 -44.86
N PRO A 138 -46.54 -11.41 -43.65
CA PRO A 138 -45.66 -11.74 -42.53
C PRO A 138 -44.72 -12.93 -42.80
N HIS A 139 -45.21 -14.01 -43.41
CA HIS A 139 -44.39 -15.17 -43.74
C HIS A 139 -43.28 -14.81 -44.74
N ALA A 140 -43.64 -14.16 -45.86
CA ALA A 140 -42.68 -13.79 -46.90
C ALA A 140 -41.60 -12.84 -46.37
N ARG A 141 -42.00 -11.86 -45.55
CA ARG A 141 -41.07 -10.89 -44.94
C ARG A 141 -40.08 -11.56 -43.99
N VAL A 142 -40.56 -12.42 -43.10
CA VAL A 142 -39.69 -13.13 -42.15
C VAL A 142 -38.75 -14.07 -42.89
N ALA A 143 -39.25 -14.88 -43.83
CA ALA A 143 -38.44 -15.78 -44.64
C ALA A 143 -37.33 -15.05 -45.43
N GLN A 144 -37.63 -13.86 -45.97
CA GLN A 144 -36.62 -13.04 -46.66
C GLN A 144 -35.54 -12.49 -45.72
N GLN A 145 -35.89 -12.17 -44.48
CA GLN A 145 -34.97 -11.57 -43.51
C GLN A 145 -34.06 -12.60 -42.83
N THR A 146 -34.61 -13.74 -42.43
CA THR A 146 -33.89 -14.74 -41.63
C THR A 146 -33.42 -15.93 -42.47
N GLY A 147 -33.88 -16.04 -43.72
CA GLY A 147 -33.81 -17.29 -44.46
C GLY A 147 -34.82 -18.32 -43.92
N VAL A 148 -34.89 -19.46 -44.58
CA VAL A 148 -35.87 -20.53 -44.30
C VAL A 148 -35.30 -21.71 -43.49
N ASN A 149 -33.98 -21.78 -43.33
CA ASN A 149 -33.33 -22.92 -42.68
C ASN A 149 -33.65 -23.00 -41.19
N ASP A 150 -33.78 -21.87 -40.49
CA ASP A 150 -34.11 -21.86 -39.06
C ASP A 150 -35.56 -22.34 -38.80
N CYS A 151 -36.46 -22.20 -39.79
CA CYS A 151 -37.82 -22.72 -39.69
C CYS A 151 -37.85 -24.26 -39.63
N MET A 152 -36.88 -24.91 -40.27
CA MET A 152 -36.77 -26.36 -40.37
C MET A 152 -36.33 -27.03 -39.06
N ILE A 153 -36.16 -26.25 -37.99
CA ILE A 153 -36.01 -26.75 -36.62
C ILE A 153 -37.36 -27.31 -36.13
N CYS A 154 -38.48 -26.67 -36.48
CA CYS A 154 -39.81 -27.06 -36.03
C CYS A 154 -40.73 -27.55 -37.16
N HIS A 155 -40.46 -27.14 -38.40
CA HIS A 155 -41.29 -27.42 -39.57
C HIS A 155 -40.67 -28.45 -40.50
N GLU A 156 -41.52 -29.21 -41.19
CA GLU A 156 -41.11 -30.17 -42.23
C GLU A 156 -41.30 -29.54 -43.61
N ALA A 157 -40.20 -29.31 -44.34
CA ALA A 157 -40.20 -28.62 -45.63
C ALA A 157 -41.27 -29.15 -46.60
N VAL A 158 -41.38 -30.47 -46.76
CA VAL A 158 -42.27 -31.09 -47.74
C VAL A 158 -43.74 -30.79 -47.41
N ALA A 159 -44.12 -30.94 -46.14
CA ALA A 159 -45.50 -30.78 -45.69
C ALA A 159 -45.88 -29.29 -45.53
N ASP A 160 -45.01 -28.52 -44.90
CA ASP A 160 -45.34 -27.17 -44.42
C ASP A 160 -45.00 -26.06 -45.44
N CYS A 161 -44.07 -26.31 -46.38
CA CYS A 161 -43.59 -25.29 -47.32
C CYS A 161 -43.81 -25.72 -48.77
N ASP A 162 -43.21 -26.84 -49.17
CA ASP A 162 -43.08 -27.23 -50.57
C ASP A 162 -44.46 -27.51 -51.18
N THR A 163 -45.36 -28.21 -50.46
CA THR A 163 -46.71 -28.52 -50.96
C THR A 163 -47.48 -27.24 -51.32
N CYS A 164 -47.52 -26.27 -50.40
CA CYS A 164 -48.20 -25.00 -50.62
C CYS A 164 -47.53 -24.17 -51.73
N HIS A 165 -46.20 -24.05 -51.72
CA HIS A 165 -45.46 -23.28 -52.73
C HIS A 165 -45.54 -23.91 -54.13
N LEU A 166 -45.72 -25.22 -54.23
CA LEU A 166 -45.97 -25.91 -55.50
C LEU A 166 -47.41 -25.70 -56.00
N GLU A 167 -48.41 -25.76 -55.11
CA GLU A 167 -49.82 -25.63 -55.47
C GLU A 167 -50.23 -24.18 -55.79
N GLN A 168 -49.80 -23.23 -54.95
CA GLN A 168 -50.18 -21.82 -55.07
C GLN A 168 -49.24 -21.02 -55.98
N ALA A 169 -48.03 -21.52 -56.23
CA ALA A 169 -46.99 -20.89 -57.06
C ALA A 169 -46.84 -19.36 -56.82
N PRO A 170 -46.62 -18.92 -55.57
CA PRO A 170 -46.47 -17.49 -55.25
C PRO A 170 -45.23 -16.90 -55.95
N ASP A 171 -45.29 -15.60 -56.29
CA ASP A 171 -44.21 -14.87 -57.01
C ASP A 171 -43.05 -14.51 -56.07
N VAL A 172 -42.37 -15.53 -55.53
CA VAL A 172 -41.27 -15.40 -54.55
C VAL A 172 -40.02 -16.20 -54.94
N GLY A 173 -39.98 -16.73 -56.18
CA GLY A 173 -38.89 -17.58 -56.66
C GLY A 173 -38.98 -19.04 -56.19
N PRO A 174 -38.08 -19.93 -56.67
CA PRO A 174 -38.10 -21.35 -56.31
C PRO A 174 -37.62 -21.57 -54.87
N MET A 175 -38.29 -22.47 -54.15
CA MET A 175 -37.84 -22.93 -52.83
C MET A 175 -36.46 -23.63 -52.91
N PRO A 176 -35.65 -23.56 -51.85
CA PRO A 176 -34.37 -24.26 -51.80
C PRO A 176 -34.54 -25.75 -52.04
N ARG A 177 -33.68 -26.32 -52.89
CA ARG A 177 -33.66 -27.77 -53.15
C ARG A 177 -33.06 -28.56 -51.99
N ILE A 178 -32.29 -27.88 -51.15
CA ILE A 178 -31.63 -28.42 -49.96
C ILE A 178 -31.76 -27.35 -48.88
N TYR A 179 -32.31 -27.75 -47.73
CA TYR A 179 -32.36 -26.93 -46.53
C TYR A 179 -31.15 -27.27 -45.68
N LEU A 180 -30.27 -26.31 -45.43
CA LEU A 180 -29.00 -26.55 -44.77
C LEU A 180 -29.05 -26.08 -43.31
N ARG A 181 -28.60 -26.93 -42.39
CA ARG A 181 -28.39 -26.59 -40.98
C ARG A 181 -26.92 -26.26 -40.70
N TYR A 182 -26.31 -25.37 -41.49
CA TYR A 182 -24.93 -24.91 -41.22
C TYR A 182 -24.92 -23.58 -40.50
N ILE A 183 -23.93 -23.37 -39.64
CA ILE A 183 -23.74 -22.12 -38.92
C ILE A 183 -22.43 -21.49 -39.38
N PRO A 184 -22.43 -20.23 -39.85
CA PRO A 184 -21.21 -19.57 -40.25
C PRO A 184 -20.28 -19.39 -39.03
N ILE A 185 -19.01 -19.77 -39.19
CA ILE A 185 -17.95 -19.55 -38.19
C ILE A 185 -17.33 -18.18 -38.47
N GLU A 186 -17.27 -17.31 -37.46
CA GLU A 186 -16.59 -16.02 -37.57
C GLU A 186 -15.05 -16.21 -37.55
N PRO A 187 -14.29 -15.39 -38.30
CA PRO A 187 -12.83 -15.47 -38.28
C PRO A 187 -12.27 -15.13 -36.90
N GLN A 188 -11.35 -15.97 -36.42
CA GLN A 188 -10.69 -15.82 -35.13
C GLN A 188 -9.93 -14.49 -35.03
N GLN A 189 -10.14 -13.77 -33.93
CA GLN A 189 -9.43 -12.53 -33.62
C GLN A 189 -8.00 -12.80 -33.11
N PRO A 190 -7.10 -11.79 -33.13
CA PRO A 190 -5.81 -11.89 -32.45
C PRO A 190 -5.98 -12.26 -30.97
N PRO A 191 -5.05 -13.05 -30.40
CA PRO A 191 -5.14 -13.45 -29.01
C PRO A 191 -4.95 -12.25 -28.07
N VAL A 192 -5.82 -12.18 -27.07
CA VAL A 192 -5.74 -11.24 -25.94
C VAL A 192 -5.57 -12.08 -24.69
N TYR A 193 -4.53 -11.77 -23.91
CA TYR A 193 -4.18 -12.51 -22.71
C TYR A 193 -4.39 -11.63 -21.47
N VAL A 194 -4.94 -12.22 -20.42
CA VAL A 194 -5.06 -11.62 -19.09
C VAL A 194 -4.34 -12.52 -18.11
N ASP A 195 -3.34 -11.97 -17.43
CA ASP A 195 -2.68 -12.66 -16.32
C ASP A 195 -3.27 -12.13 -15.01
N THR A 196 -4.02 -12.95 -14.29
CA THR A 196 -4.68 -12.55 -13.05
C THR A 196 -3.73 -12.44 -11.85
N ALA A 197 -2.48 -12.91 -11.99
CA ALA A 197 -1.46 -12.83 -10.94
C ALA A 197 -0.53 -11.61 -11.07
N GLN A 198 -0.60 -10.88 -12.19
CA GLN A 198 0.21 -9.68 -12.41
C GLN A 198 -0.48 -8.43 -11.84
N PRO A 199 0.29 -7.36 -11.53
CA PRO A 199 -0.27 -6.07 -11.18
C PRO A 199 -1.32 -5.60 -12.18
N VAL A 200 -2.41 -5.05 -11.66
CA VAL A 200 -3.56 -4.63 -12.47
C VAL A 200 -3.15 -3.49 -13.41
N SER A 201 -3.63 -3.57 -14.65
CA SER A 201 -3.41 -2.61 -15.72
C SER A 201 -4.64 -2.50 -16.61
N ILE A 202 -4.77 -1.36 -17.31
CA ILE A 202 -5.92 -1.11 -18.19
C ILE A 202 -6.05 -2.14 -19.33
N GLY A 203 -4.94 -2.74 -19.77
CA GLY A 203 -4.93 -3.77 -20.81
C GLY A 203 -5.67 -5.05 -20.42
N GLN A 204 -5.78 -5.34 -19.13
CA GLN A 204 -6.54 -6.50 -18.62
C GLN A 204 -8.05 -6.25 -18.58
N CYS A 205 -8.49 -4.98 -18.65
CA CYS A 205 -9.91 -4.60 -18.52
C CYS A 205 -10.54 -4.25 -19.87
N ALA A 206 -9.80 -3.57 -20.75
CA ALA A 206 -10.33 -2.90 -21.94
C ALA A 206 -10.99 -3.83 -22.99
N TYR A 207 -10.68 -5.13 -22.95
CA TYR A 207 -11.34 -6.12 -23.81
C TYR A 207 -12.76 -6.45 -23.30
N CYS A 208 -12.91 -6.58 -21.99
CA CYS A 208 -14.17 -6.97 -21.36
C CYS A 208 -15.06 -5.76 -21.08
N HIS A 209 -14.47 -4.61 -20.72
CA HIS A 209 -15.18 -3.42 -20.30
C HIS A 209 -15.05 -2.30 -21.32
N THR A 210 -16.18 -1.86 -21.88
CA THR A 210 -16.25 -0.63 -22.68
C THR A 210 -16.15 0.62 -21.78
N THR A 211 -16.63 0.49 -20.55
CA THR A 211 -16.46 1.44 -19.45
C THR A 211 -16.26 0.66 -18.16
N ILE A 212 -15.28 1.03 -17.34
CA ILE A 212 -15.11 0.39 -16.02
C ILE A 212 -16.21 0.91 -15.10
N ALA A 213 -16.95 0.00 -14.49
CA ALA A 213 -18.17 0.29 -13.73
C ALA A 213 -18.02 1.49 -12.78
N GLU A 214 -18.98 2.42 -12.84
CA GLU A 214 -19.18 3.37 -11.75
C GLU A 214 -19.93 2.63 -10.64
N THR A 215 -19.32 2.54 -9.46
CA THR A 215 -20.03 2.01 -8.30
C THR A 215 -20.94 3.12 -7.80
N ARG A 216 -22.25 2.93 -7.95
CA ARG A 216 -23.26 3.80 -7.34
C ARG A 216 -24.33 2.93 -6.72
N ASP A 217 -24.11 2.57 -5.46
CA ASP A 217 -25.03 1.77 -4.67
C ASP A 217 -25.51 2.54 -3.42
N GLU A 218 -26.20 1.85 -2.52
CA GLU A 218 -26.74 2.44 -1.28
C GLU A 218 -25.65 2.88 -0.28
N ARG A 219 -24.38 2.52 -0.52
CA ARG A 219 -23.25 2.74 0.39
C ARG A 219 -22.18 3.64 -0.21
N LEU A 220 -21.88 3.51 -1.49
CA LEU A 220 -20.74 4.16 -2.13
C LEU A 220 -21.08 4.72 -3.52
N ILE A 221 -20.52 5.89 -3.78
CA ILE A 221 -20.48 6.61 -5.05
C ILE A 221 -19.00 6.71 -5.43
N PHE A 222 -18.56 5.87 -6.36
CA PHE A 222 -17.21 5.85 -6.87
C PHE A 222 -17.21 5.78 -8.41
N PRO A 223 -16.88 6.89 -9.08
CA PRO A 223 -16.64 6.90 -10.52
C PRO A 223 -15.16 6.66 -10.84
N HIS A 224 -14.87 5.69 -11.71
CA HIS A 224 -13.50 5.45 -12.19
C HIS A 224 -12.96 6.60 -13.05
N ASP A 225 -13.80 7.23 -13.87
CA ASP A 225 -13.39 8.24 -14.85
C ASP A 225 -12.54 9.40 -14.29
N PRO A 226 -12.91 10.12 -13.21
CA PRO A 226 -12.08 11.19 -12.65
C PRO A 226 -10.78 10.70 -12.00
N HIS A 227 -10.68 9.41 -11.66
CA HIS A 227 -9.45 8.80 -11.15
C HIS A 227 -8.54 8.38 -12.30
N LEU A 228 -9.10 7.80 -13.36
CA LEU A 228 -8.35 7.41 -14.56
C LEU A 228 -7.79 8.62 -15.32
N GLN A 229 -8.50 9.76 -15.36
CA GLN A 229 -8.00 11.01 -15.96
C GLN A 229 -6.74 11.57 -15.29
N ARG A 230 -6.37 11.07 -14.09
CA ARG A 230 -5.16 11.45 -13.37
C ARG A 230 -4.00 10.47 -13.56
N ASP A 231 -4.15 9.49 -14.45
CA ASP A 231 -3.15 8.46 -14.75
C ASP A 231 -2.65 7.71 -13.50
N PHE A 232 -3.54 7.46 -12.53
CA PHE A 232 -3.19 6.64 -11.37
C PHE A 232 -2.92 5.19 -11.79
N ASP A 233 -1.85 4.61 -11.25
CA ASP A 233 -1.57 3.19 -11.42
C ASP A 233 -2.73 2.36 -10.86
N CYS A 234 -3.24 1.41 -11.64
CA CYS A 234 -4.41 0.62 -11.23
C CYS A 234 -4.12 -0.20 -9.96
N ALA A 235 -2.86 -0.63 -9.79
CA ALA A 235 -2.36 -1.32 -8.61
C ALA A 235 -2.36 -0.47 -7.32
N ALA A 236 -2.50 0.86 -7.42
CA ALA A 236 -2.61 1.73 -6.25
C ALA A 236 -3.90 1.50 -5.46
N CYS A 237 -4.97 1.11 -6.15
CA CYS A 237 -6.27 0.77 -5.56
C CYS A 237 -6.53 -0.74 -5.57
N HIS A 238 -6.17 -1.43 -6.65
CA HIS A 238 -6.40 -2.86 -6.81
C HIS A 238 -5.11 -3.65 -6.56
N GLU A 239 -4.91 -4.08 -5.31
CA GLU A 239 -3.76 -4.91 -4.91
C GLU A 239 -3.80 -6.32 -5.53
N VAL A 240 -5.00 -6.77 -5.93
CA VAL A 240 -5.25 -8.02 -6.64
C VAL A 240 -6.17 -7.76 -7.82
N PHE A 241 -6.19 -8.68 -8.79
CA PHE A 241 -7.12 -8.61 -9.90
C PHE A 241 -8.57 -8.57 -9.39
N PRO A 242 -9.42 -7.61 -9.83
CA PRO A 242 -10.73 -7.39 -9.22
C PRO A 242 -11.66 -8.60 -9.33
N HIS A 243 -11.66 -9.32 -10.45
CA HIS A 243 -12.51 -10.49 -10.61
C HIS A 243 -11.83 -11.74 -10.05
N GLN A 244 -12.53 -12.42 -9.16
CA GLN A 244 -12.21 -13.76 -8.64
C GLN A 244 -13.23 -14.76 -9.20
N ALA A 245 -12.95 -16.05 -9.03
CA ALA A 245 -13.78 -17.11 -9.64
C ALA A 245 -15.25 -17.12 -9.19
N ASP A 246 -15.57 -16.49 -8.06
CA ASP A 246 -16.90 -16.42 -7.46
C ASP A 246 -17.31 -15.02 -6.97
N ALA A 247 -16.42 -14.02 -7.05
CA ALA A 247 -16.64 -12.71 -6.47
C ALA A 247 -15.90 -11.60 -7.21
N THR A 248 -16.26 -10.35 -6.93
CA THR A 248 -15.45 -9.19 -7.32
C THR A 248 -14.90 -8.53 -6.06
N VAL A 249 -13.57 -8.48 -5.96
CA VAL A 249 -12.83 -7.79 -4.91
C VAL A 249 -12.84 -6.31 -5.21
N VAL A 250 -13.40 -5.54 -4.28
CA VAL A 250 -13.41 -4.08 -4.33
C VAL A 250 -12.41 -3.54 -3.31
N PRO A 251 -11.73 -2.41 -3.60
CA PRO A 251 -10.84 -1.78 -2.64
C PRO A 251 -11.56 -1.41 -1.34
N ASP A 252 -10.82 -1.49 -0.22
CA ASP A 252 -11.33 -1.01 1.06
C ASP A 252 -11.31 0.52 1.15
N MET A 253 -12.01 1.07 2.14
CA MET A 253 -12.03 2.53 2.36
C MET A 253 -10.62 3.08 2.66
N LEU A 254 -9.75 2.30 3.31
CA LEU A 254 -8.40 2.73 3.67
C LEU A 254 -7.57 3.03 2.41
N SER A 255 -7.79 2.29 1.34
CA SER A 255 -7.18 2.51 0.02
C SER A 255 -7.50 3.90 -0.52
N CYS A 256 -8.72 4.42 -0.32
CA CYS A 256 -9.11 5.78 -0.71
C CYS A 256 -8.37 6.85 0.10
N TYR A 257 -8.22 6.63 1.41
CA TYR A 257 -7.60 7.58 2.32
C TYR A 257 -6.09 7.73 2.12
N ARG A 258 -5.43 6.82 1.37
CA ARG A 258 -4.02 7.00 0.94
C ARG A 258 -3.81 8.32 0.18
N CYS A 259 -4.84 8.81 -0.51
CA CYS A 259 -4.79 10.09 -1.23
C CYS A 259 -5.78 11.13 -0.68
N HIS A 260 -6.96 10.71 -0.22
CA HIS A 260 -8.00 11.69 0.18
C HIS A 260 -7.67 12.45 1.47
N SER A 261 -6.90 11.89 2.41
CA SER A 261 -6.44 12.65 3.61
C SER A 261 -5.09 13.34 3.42
N LEU A 262 -4.48 13.22 2.23
CA LEU A 262 -3.16 13.76 1.96
C LEU A 262 -3.25 15.26 1.64
N VAL A 263 -2.47 16.05 2.37
CA VAL A 263 -2.31 17.49 2.13
C VAL A 263 -0.87 17.76 1.71
N HIS A 264 -0.69 18.28 0.50
CA HIS A 264 0.60 18.76 0.05
C HIS A 264 0.83 20.19 0.57
N SER A 265 1.99 20.43 1.19
CA SER A 265 2.30 21.72 1.82
C SER A 265 2.19 22.93 0.90
N ALA A 266 2.49 22.78 -0.40
CA ALA A 266 2.42 23.86 -1.39
C ALA A 266 1.19 23.80 -2.30
N GLN A 267 0.56 22.63 -2.46
CA GLN A 267 -0.54 22.41 -3.41
C GLN A 267 -1.92 22.22 -2.76
N GLY A 268 -1.98 22.16 -1.42
CA GLY A 268 -3.22 21.98 -0.68
C GLY A 268 -3.70 20.52 -0.62
N GLU A 269 -4.99 20.34 -0.34
CA GLU A 269 -5.62 19.02 -0.29
C GLU A 269 -5.56 18.32 -1.65
N VAL A 270 -5.14 17.05 -1.68
CA VAL A 270 -5.05 16.25 -2.90
C VAL A 270 -6.44 15.89 -3.43
N ALA A 271 -7.34 15.51 -2.53
CA ALA A 271 -8.74 15.24 -2.84
C ALA A 271 -9.61 15.53 -1.60
N THR A 272 -10.93 15.65 -1.81
CA THR A 272 -11.85 15.98 -0.72
C THR A 272 -12.05 14.80 0.24
N VAL A 273 -12.07 15.06 1.54
CA VAL A 273 -12.48 14.12 2.59
C VAL A 273 -13.96 14.21 2.96
N GLN A 274 -14.74 15.02 2.24
CA GLN A 274 -16.16 15.19 2.57
C GLN A 274 -16.91 13.88 2.39
N CYS A 275 -17.51 13.37 3.46
CA CYS A 275 -18.16 12.06 3.47
C CYS A 275 -19.22 11.93 2.36
N GLY A 276 -20.01 12.98 2.14
CA GLY A 276 -21.06 13.02 1.11
C GLY A 276 -20.58 13.06 -0.34
N ALA A 277 -19.27 13.22 -0.58
CA ALA A 277 -18.69 13.08 -1.91
C ALA A 277 -18.60 11.60 -2.34
N CYS A 278 -18.43 10.69 -1.37
CA CYS A 278 -18.30 9.25 -1.60
C CYS A 278 -19.53 8.48 -1.11
N HIS A 279 -20.16 8.89 -0.02
CA HIS A 279 -21.32 8.19 0.54
C HIS A 279 -22.62 8.88 0.13
N PRO A 280 -23.63 8.14 -0.34
CA PRO A 280 -24.93 8.72 -0.62
C PRO A 280 -25.59 9.21 0.68
N PRO A 281 -26.45 10.25 0.65
CA PRO A 281 -27.05 10.83 1.85
C PRO A 281 -27.85 9.85 2.72
N ALA A 282 -28.30 8.74 2.14
CA ALA A 282 -29.06 7.69 2.84
C ALA A 282 -28.15 6.70 3.61
N PHE A 283 -26.84 6.75 3.39
CA PHE A 283 -25.88 5.88 4.07
C PHE A 283 -25.64 6.36 5.50
N ASP A 284 -25.74 5.44 6.46
CA ASP A 284 -25.41 5.71 7.85
C ASP A 284 -23.89 5.72 8.01
N LEU A 285 -23.34 6.91 8.18
CA LEU A 285 -21.89 7.13 8.34
C LEU A 285 -21.37 6.66 9.69
N VAL A 286 -22.26 6.47 10.68
CA VAL A 286 -21.88 6.04 12.02
C VAL A 286 -21.89 4.51 12.07
N PRO A 287 -20.73 3.85 12.26
CA PRO A 287 -20.68 2.41 12.43
C PRO A 287 -21.55 1.94 13.60
N LYS A 288 -22.11 0.73 13.48
CA LYS A 288 -23.04 0.18 14.48
C LYS A 288 -22.42 -0.06 15.86
N ASP A 289 -21.10 -0.14 15.92
CA ASP A 289 -20.34 -0.32 17.15
C ASP A 289 -20.21 0.97 17.98
N HIS A 290 -20.63 2.14 17.46
CA HIS A 290 -20.59 3.42 18.15
C HIS A 290 -21.59 3.48 19.31
N THR A 291 -21.24 2.79 20.37
CA THR A 291 -22.05 2.52 21.55
C THR A 291 -21.23 2.76 22.81
N LEU A 292 -21.93 2.95 23.93
CA LEU A 292 -21.26 3.04 25.22
C LEU A 292 -20.48 1.76 25.55
N GLU A 293 -21.04 0.61 25.23
CA GLU A 293 -20.44 -0.71 25.47
C GLU A 293 -19.09 -0.86 24.77
N PHE A 294 -18.99 -0.39 23.51
CA PHE A 294 -17.72 -0.36 22.78
C PHE A 294 -16.67 0.49 23.51
N VAL A 295 -16.99 1.73 23.86
CA VAL A 295 -16.03 2.67 24.49
C VAL A 295 -15.55 2.15 25.84
N THR A 296 -16.43 1.53 26.64
CA THR A 296 -16.08 0.97 27.96
C THR A 296 -15.45 -0.43 27.91
N GLY A 297 -15.39 -1.06 26.74
CA GLY A 297 -14.96 -2.44 26.58
C GLY A 297 -13.99 -2.64 25.42
N GLU A 298 -14.54 -2.93 24.24
CA GLU A 298 -13.78 -3.38 23.07
C GLU A 298 -12.88 -2.30 22.44
N HIS A 299 -13.10 -1.02 22.78
CA HIS A 299 -12.35 0.11 22.24
C HIS A 299 -10.84 -0.06 22.40
N THR A 300 -10.36 -0.48 23.57
CA THR A 300 -8.91 -0.65 23.83
C THR A 300 -8.27 -1.66 22.87
N GLN A 301 -8.94 -2.79 22.62
CA GLN A 301 -8.42 -3.82 21.73
C GLN A 301 -8.44 -3.33 20.27
N GLN A 302 -9.59 -2.82 19.81
CA GLN A 302 -9.72 -2.37 18.42
C GLN A 302 -8.83 -1.17 18.11
N ALA A 303 -8.68 -0.23 19.04
CA ALA A 303 -7.78 0.91 18.88
C ALA A 303 -6.31 0.47 18.80
N THR A 304 -5.92 -0.63 19.44
CA THR A 304 -4.56 -1.16 19.36
C THR A 304 -4.28 -1.86 18.03
N GLU A 305 -5.25 -2.63 17.53
CA GLU A 305 -5.07 -3.46 16.34
C GLU A 305 -5.39 -2.73 15.03
N GLN A 306 -6.34 -1.80 15.06
CA GLN A 306 -6.98 -1.23 13.87
C GLN A 306 -7.06 0.30 13.91
N MET A 307 -6.20 0.97 14.68
CA MET A 307 -6.20 2.44 14.86
C MET A 307 -6.41 3.25 13.58
N LYS A 308 -5.80 2.83 12.47
CA LYS A 308 -5.87 3.52 11.18
C LYS A 308 -7.30 3.64 10.64
N SER A 309 -8.17 2.67 10.94
CA SER A 309 -9.56 2.72 10.50
C SER A 309 -10.34 3.83 11.21
N CYS A 310 -10.08 4.05 12.50
CA CYS A 310 -10.68 5.12 13.28
C CYS A 310 -10.26 6.50 12.76
N THR A 311 -8.99 6.64 12.36
CA THR A 311 -8.44 7.91 11.84
C THR A 311 -8.99 8.34 10.49
N MET A 312 -9.75 7.48 9.82
CA MET A 312 -10.49 7.89 8.62
C MET A 312 -11.60 8.90 8.96
N CYS A 313 -12.19 8.81 10.16
CA CYS A 313 -13.28 9.68 10.59
C CYS A 313 -12.89 10.60 11.76
N HIS A 314 -12.03 10.12 12.66
CA HIS A 314 -11.62 10.85 13.86
C HIS A 314 -10.24 11.50 13.68
N THR A 315 -10.11 12.74 14.15
CA THR A 315 -8.81 13.45 14.17
C THR A 315 -8.11 13.24 15.51
N SER A 316 -6.82 13.56 15.58
CA SER A 316 -6.03 13.45 16.81
C SER A 316 -6.64 14.21 18.00
N ALA A 317 -7.36 15.30 17.75
CA ALA A 317 -8.07 16.07 18.77
C ALA A 317 -9.14 15.24 19.48
N PHE A 318 -9.88 14.40 18.74
CA PHE A 318 -10.90 13.51 19.31
C PHE A 318 -10.28 12.50 20.28
N CYS A 319 -9.15 11.90 19.90
CA CYS A 319 -8.42 10.97 20.76
C CYS A 319 -7.93 11.70 22.03
N ALA A 320 -7.41 12.91 21.87
CA ALA A 320 -6.84 13.68 22.96
C ALA A 320 -7.88 14.04 24.04
N GLU A 321 -9.17 14.16 23.72
CA GLU A 321 -10.21 14.45 24.72
C GLU A 321 -10.20 13.45 25.89
N CYS A 322 -9.99 12.17 25.59
CA CYS A 322 -9.92 11.11 26.59
C CYS A 322 -8.47 10.72 26.93
N HIS A 323 -7.58 10.61 25.94
CA HIS A 323 -6.25 10.03 26.12
C HIS A 323 -5.22 10.95 26.80
N VAL A 324 -5.51 12.24 27.03
CA VAL A 324 -4.63 13.12 27.84
C VAL A 324 -4.84 12.97 29.35
N GLY A 325 -5.81 12.14 29.75
CA GLY A 325 -6.17 11.88 31.13
C GLY A 325 -7.09 12.93 31.76
N GLY A 326 -7.89 12.50 32.74
CA GLY A 326 -8.81 13.37 33.48
C GLY A 326 -10.16 13.62 32.81
N PHE A 327 -10.49 12.88 31.75
CA PHE A 327 -11.83 12.89 31.15
C PHE A 327 -12.79 12.03 31.98
N GLU A 328 -13.96 12.54 32.34
CA GLU A 328 -14.98 11.77 33.05
C GLU A 328 -15.74 10.88 32.05
N MET A 329 -15.50 9.58 32.15
CA MET A 329 -16.17 8.55 31.37
C MET A 329 -17.62 8.41 31.80
N ALA A 330 -18.46 7.83 30.94
CA ALA A 330 -19.89 7.66 31.20
C ALA A 330 -20.21 6.72 32.39
N ASP A 331 -19.25 5.92 32.84
CA ASP A 331 -19.33 5.11 34.06
C ASP A 331 -18.86 5.85 35.33
N GLY A 332 -18.49 7.13 35.21
CA GLY A 332 -18.00 7.98 36.30
C GLY A 332 -16.51 7.80 36.62
N THR A 333 -15.78 6.98 35.86
CA THR A 333 -14.32 6.86 36.01
C THR A 333 -13.60 8.01 35.29
N LEU A 334 -12.36 8.30 35.71
CA LEU A 334 -11.51 9.25 34.99
C LEU A 334 -10.58 8.49 34.06
N SER A 335 -10.43 8.97 32.82
CA SER A 335 -9.47 8.42 31.88
C SER A 335 -8.04 8.60 32.39
N GLU A 336 -7.20 7.59 32.15
CA GLU A 336 -5.76 7.70 32.36
C GLU A 336 -5.07 8.27 31.10
N PRO A 337 -3.96 9.01 31.26
CA PRO A 337 -3.14 9.41 30.12
C PRO A 337 -2.60 8.17 29.38
N VAL A 338 -2.85 8.09 28.08
CA VAL A 338 -2.30 7.02 27.23
C VAL A 338 -1.13 7.59 26.45
N VAL A 339 0.07 7.33 26.97
CA VAL A 339 1.34 7.75 26.39
C VAL A 339 2.14 6.49 26.04
N PRO A 340 2.63 6.33 24.81
CA PRO A 340 3.44 5.17 24.45
C PRO A 340 4.68 5.08 25.36
N GLU A 341 5.03 3.87 25.81
CA GLU A 341 6.13 3.64 26.76
C GLU A 341 7.46 4.26 26.29
N ALA A 342 7.72 4.24 24.98
CA ALA A 342 8.89 4.87 24.38
C ALA A 342 9.00 6.39 24.65
N HIS A 343 7.89 7.11 24.83
CA HIS A 343 7.91 8.55 25.13
C HIS A 343 8.35 8.85 26.57
N LEU A 344 8.31 7.85 27.45
CA LEU A 344 8.74 7.97 28.85
C LEU A 344 10.24 7.68 29.03
N ALA A 345 10.89 7.14 28.00
CA ALA A 345 12.32 6.83 28.01
C ALA A 345 13.18 8.10 27.83
N ARG A 346 14.37 8.13 28.44
CA ARG A 346 15.31 9.26 28.30
C ARG A 346 15.85 9.38 26.87
N GLU A 347 15.83 8.26 26.16
CA GLU A 347 16.30 8.06 24.80
C GLU A 347 15.29 8.58 23.75
N TRP A 348 14.06 8.93 24.15
CA TRP A 348 13.05 9.48 23.23
C TRP A 348 13.53 10.71 22.46
N ILE A 349 14.10 11.69 23.17
CA ILE A 349 14.56 12.95 22.56
C ILE A 349 15.58 12.69 21.44
N PRO A 350 16.67 11.93 21.66
CA PRO A 350 17.63 11.65 20.60
C PRO A 350 17.11 10.72 19.49
N GLU A 351 16.13 9.84 19.74
CA GLU A 351 15.74 8.79 18.78
C GLU A 351 14.46 9.09 17.97
N HIS A 352 13.54 9.93 18.46
CA HIS A 352 12.25 10.16 17.80
C HIS A 352 12.36 10.73 16.38
N GLY A 353 13.42 11.47 16.09
CA GLY A 353 13.69 12.02 14.76
C GLY A 353 13.95 10.92 13.72
N ASP A 354 14.70 9.89 14.10
CA ASP A 354 14.99 8.76 13.22
C ASP A 354 13.75 7.91 12.95
N GLU A 355 12.87 7.76 13.95
CA GLU A 355 11.57 7.10 13.80
C GLU A 355 10.62 7.88 12.89
N PHE A 356 10.60 9.22 12.99
CA PHE A 356 9.83 10.09 12.11
C PHE A 356 10.33 10.02 10.66
N LEU A 357 11.64 10.17 10.44
CA LEU A 357 12.25 10.11 9.10
C LEU A 357 12.10 8.71 8.47
N GLY A 358 12.15 7.66 9.29
CA GLY A 358 11.90 6.28 8.87
C GLY A 358 10.42 5.96 8.61
N GLN A 359 9.49 6.89 8.89
CA GLN A 359 8.03 6.68 8.84
C GLN A 359 7.58 5.47 9.69
N ARG A 360 8.30 5.20 10.78
CA ARG A 360 8.05 4.05 11.66
C ARG A 360 7.11 4.38 12.82
N GLY A 361 6.89 5.67 13.10
CA GLY A 361 5.96 6.14 14.12
C GLY A 361 4.61 6.60 13.54
N ALA A 362 3.50 6.20 14.18
CA ALA A 362 2.17 6.72 13.91
C ALA A 362 1.91 8.06 14.64
N CYS A 363 2.90 8.96 14.63
CA CYS A 363 2.91 10.17 15.46
C CYS A 363 1.70 11.08 15.18
N SER A 364 1.33 11.22 13.91
CA SER A 364 0.21 12.07 13.46
C SER A 364 -1.17 11.59 13.94
N VAL A 365 -1.26 10.36 14.47
CA VAL A 365 -2.51 9.86 15.03
C VAL A 365 -2.85 10.59 16.33
N CYS A 366 -1.85 10.91 17.15
CA CYS A 366 -2.03 11.61 18.41
C CYS A 366 -1.57 13.09 18.36
N HIS A 367 -0.61 13.40 17.49
CA HIS A 367 0.02 14.73 17.42
C HIS A 367 -0.37 15.51 16.17
N THR A 368 -0.43 16.83 16.31
CA THR A 368 -0.62 17.76 15.17
C THR A 368 0.69 18.43 14.81
N SER A 369 0.73 19.15 13.68
CA SER A 369 1.88 19.99 13.32
C SER A 369 2.27 20.98 14.43
N ARG A 370 1.28 21.49 15.17
CA ARG A 370 1.52 22.36 16.33
C ARG A 370 2.34 21.66 17.41
N SER A 371 2.05 20.38 17.69
CA SER A 371 2.78 19.59 18.69
C SER A 371 4.28 19.50 18.35
N CYS A 372 4.62 19.41 17.06
CA CYS A 372 6.01 19.40 16.62
C CYS A 372 6.67 20.77 16.87
N THR A 373 5.98 21.86 16.54
CA THR A 373 6.53 23.23 16.66
C THR A 373 6.68 23.73 18.09
N GLU A 374 6.14 23.02 19.09
CA GLU A 374 6.38 23.35 20.50
C GLU A 374 7.83 23.08 20.92
N CYS A 375 8.51 22.13 20.26
CA CYS A 375 9.93 21.84 20.47
C CYS A 375 10.79 22.17 19.24
N HIS A 376 10.32 21.89 18.02
CA HIS A 376 11.04 22.14 16.77
C HIS A 376 10.84 23.58 16.30
N LEU A 377 11.44 24.53 17.03
CA LEU A 377 11.39 25.96 16.73
C LEU A 377 12.17 26.34 15.46
N THR A 378 13.08 25.47 15.04
CA THR A 378 13.82 25.54 13.77
C THR A 378 13.50 24.32 12.92
N SER A 379 13.61 24.45 11.59
CA SER A 379 13.37 23.32 10.68
C SER A 379 14.40 22.21 10.89
N MET A 380 13.91 20.97 11.04
CA MET A 380 14.73 19.78 11.27
C MET A 380 14.57 18.75 10.14
N PRO A 381 15.66 18.05 9.72
CA PRO A 381 17.06 18.32 10.06
C PRO A 381 17.47 19.75 9.64
N HIS A 382 18.44 20.34 10.34
CA HIS A 382 18.90 21.69 9.98
C HIS A 382 19.28 21.77 8.49
N PRO A 383 18.81 22.80 7.75
CA PRO A 383 19.11 22.90 6.33
C PRO A 383 20.61 23.13 6.08
N GLN A 384 21.13 22.73 4.91
CA GLN A 384 22.57 22.89 4.58
C GLN A 384 23.07 24.36 4.67
N GLY A 385 22.19 25.34 4.46
CA GLY A 385 22.50 26.76 4.60
C GLY A 385 22.36 27.32 6.02
N TRP A 386 22.00 26.50 7.01
CA TRP A 386 21.67 26.93 8.37
C TRP A 386 22.82 27.72 9.01
N LEU A 387 24.07 27.25 8.92
CA LEU A 387 25.23 27.94 9.50
C LEU A 387 25.40 29.37 8.96
N SER A 388 25.14 29.58 7.66
CA SER A 388 25.24 30.91 7.04
C SER A 388 24.12 31.85 7.53
N LEU A 389 22.91 31.33 7.69
CA LEU A 389 21.77 32.07 8.22
C LEU A 389 21.93 32.36 9.72
N HIS A 390 22.43 31.39 10.48
CA HIS A 390 22.76 31.49 11.90
C HIS A 390 23.78 32.60 12.16
N ALA A 391 24.86 32.66 11.38
CA ALA A 391 25.87 33.71 11.49
C ALA A 391 25.30 35.11 11.13
N ALA A 392 24.38 35.19 10.16
CA ALA A 392 23.81 36.45 9.70
C ALA A 392 22.72 37.01 10.64
N ASN A 393 21.99 36.15 11.35
CA ASN A 393 20.79 36.54 12.10
C ASN A 393 21.03 36.89 13.59
N GLY A 394 22.28 36.88 14.05
CA GLY A 394 22.72 37.52 15.30
C GLY A 394 21.89 37.22 16.55
N ALA A 395 22.27 36.17 17.29
CA ALA A 395 21.98 35.95 18.72
C ALA A 395 20.52 35.92 19.21
N GLN A 396 19.49 36.08 18.37
CA GLN A 396 18.11 36.21 18.87
C GLN A 396 17.44 34.92 19.39
N LEU A 397 18.13 33.78 19.44
CA LEU A 397 17.50 32.47 19.73
C LEU A 397 18.35 31.55 20.62
N VAL A 398 19.21 32.09 21.49
CA VAL A 398 20.10 31.25 22.33
C VAL A 398 19.31 30.29 23.24
N ASP A 399 18.10 30.68 23.67
CA ASP A 399 17.24 29.84 24.50
C ASP A 399 16.52 28.74 23.71
N ASP A 400 16.28 28.94 22.42
CA ASP A 400 15.56 28.00 21.55
C ASP A 400 16.41 26.77 21.20
N CYS A 401 17.72 26.94 21.06
CA CYS A 401 18.64 25.82 20.79
C CYS A 401 18.73 24.84 21.97
N ASN A 402 18.49 25.32 23.20
CA ASN A 402 18.58 24.53 24.43
C ASN A 402 17.41 23.56 24.59
N VAL A 403 16.35 23.71 23.79
CA VAL A 403 15.23 22.75 23.72
C VAL A 403 15.72 21.37 23.26
N CYS A 404 16.77 21.33 22.43
CA CYS A 404 17.33 20.08 21.89
C CYS A 404 18.81 19.85 22.23
N HIS A 405 19.64 20.90 22.31
CA HIS A 405 21.08 20.80 22.53
C HIS A 405 21.46 21.17 23.97
N ALA A 406 21.63 20.16 24.83
CA ALA A 406 22.07 20.37 26.21
C ALA A 406 23.60 20.66 26.32
N ASP A 407 24.41 20.14 25.40
CA ASP A 407 25.84 20.42 25.32
C ASP A 407 26.13 21.54 24.29
N ARG A 408 26.84 22.57 24.72
CA ARG A 408 27.20 23.76 23.92
C ARG A 408 28.64 23.75 23.44
N SER A 409 29.42 22.69 23.74
CA SER A 409 30.83 22.57 23.37
C SER A 409 31.08 22.92 21.89
N SER A 410 30.33 22.29 20.99
CA SER A 410 30.41 22.50 19.54
C SER A 410 29.99 23.91 19.10
N CYS A 411 29.04 24.55 19.80
CA CYS A 411 28.68 25.95 19.52
C CYS A 411 29.83 26.89 19.88
N GLN A 412 30.48 26.64 21.03
CA GLN A 412 31.52 27.52 21.56
C GLN A 412 32.82 27.45 20.76
N GLU A 413 33.10 26.36 20.04
CA GLU A 413 34.26 26.27 19.13
C GLU A 413 34.29 27.43 18.13
N CYS A 414 33.16 27.74 17.49
CA CYS A 414 33.07 28.84 16.53
C CYS A 414 32.87 30.20 17.22
N HIS A 415 32.07 30.27 18.30
CA HIS A 415 31.80 31.54 19.00
C HIS A 415 33.02 32.07 19.77
N HIS A 416 33.94 31.20 20.19
CA HIS A 416 35.21 31.57 20.80
C HIS A 416 36.42 31.48 19.85
N ALA A 417 36.24 31.03 18.60
CA ALA A 417 37.35 30.93 17.63
C ALA A 417 38.08 32.27 17.45
N ALA A 418 37.36 33.38 17.40
CA ALA A 418 37.94 34.72 17.23
C ALA A 418 38.72 35.20 18.46
N VAL A 419 38.52 34.57 19.62
CA VAL A 419 39.16 34.92 20.89
C VAL A 419 40.08 33.80 21.41
N ALA A 420 40.39 32.78 20.60
CA ALA A 420 41.20 31.65 21.04
C ALA A 420 42.63 32.06 21.46
N ASP A 421 43.20 33.07 20.81
CA ASP A 421 44.56 33.55 21.06
C ASP A 421 44.61 34.78 21.98
N VAL A 422 43.48 35.23 22.55
CA VAL A 422 43.46 36.46 23.37
C VAL A 422 43.85 36.16 24.81
N GLU A 423 44.49 37.13 25.45
CA GLU A 423 44.80 37.07 26.88
C GLU A 423 43.50 37.03 27.70
N LEU A 424 43.44 36.12 28.67
CA LEU A 424 42.33 35.94 29.61
C LEU A 424 42.31 37.10 30.61
N LEU A 425 41.79 38.24 30.16
CA LEU A 425 41.69 39.48 30.91
C LEU A 425 40.25 40.00 30.89
N PRO A 426 39.80 40.74 31.93
CA PRO A 426 38.44 41.27 31.99
C PRO A 426 38.09 42.13 30.77
N ALA A 427 39.06 42.92 30.28
CA ALA A 427 38.89 43.83 29.15
C ALA A 427 38.52 43.11 27.83
N ASN A 428 38.93 41.84 27.67
CA ASN A 428 38.71 41.04 26.48
C ASN A 428 37.41 40.22 26.56
N CYS A 429 36.99 39.83 27.77
CA CYS A 429 35.87 38.88 27.95
C CYS A 429 34.55 39.55 28.37
N VAL A 430 34.60 40.63 29.16
CA VAL A 430 33.40 41.30 29.70
C VAL A 430 32.53 41.91 28.60
N GLN A 431 33.11 42.26 27.45
CA GLN A 431 32.37 42.82 26.32
C GLN A 431 31.30 41.86 25.76
N CYS A 432 31.52 40.55 25.90
CA CYS A 432 30.59 39.50 25.48
C CYS A 432 29.91 38.81 26.67
N HIS A 433 30.55 38.81 27.85
CA HIS A 433 30.08 38.17 29.08
C HIS A 433 30.06 39.18 30.22
N GLU A 434 29.03 40.03 30.24
CA GLU A 434 28.89 41.10 31.21
C GLU A 434 28.89 40.58 32.66
N GLU A 435 28.48 39.33 32.90
CA GLU A 435 28.53 38.69 34.21
C GLU A 435 29.95 38.53 34.76
N MET A 436 30.97 38.44 33.90
CA MET A 436 32.37 38.29 34.30
C MET A 436 32.98 39.52 34.99
N LYS A 437 32.25 40.65 35.02
CA LYS A 437 32.65 41.84 35.81
C LYS A 437 32.34 41.71 37.31
N THR A 438 31.65 40.66 37.71
CA THR A 438 31.17 40.47 39.08
C THR A 438 32.34 40.23 40.03
N GLU A 439 32.37 40.98 41.14
CA GLU A 439 33.37 40.88 42.19
C GLU A 439 32.69 40.59 43.54
N PRO A 440 33.12 39.55 44.29
CA PRO A 440 34.15 38.58 43.92
C PRO A 440 33.70 37.69 42.74
N ALA A 441 34.65 37.25 41.91
CA ALA A 441 34.38 36.37 40.76
C ALA A 441 33.62 35.08 41.12
N THR A 442 33.68 34.67 42.39
CA THR A 442 32.95 33.53 42.95
C THR A 442 31.42 33.72 43.00
N ASP A 443 30.93 34.95 42.87
CA ASP A 443 29.49 35.25 42.85
C ASP A 443 28.84 35.06 41.47
N ILE A 444 29.63 34.67 40.45
CA ILE A 444 29.13 34.41 39.09
C ILE A 444 28.37 33.08 39.06
N ARG A 445 27.09 33.14 38.68
CA ARG A 445 26.19 31.96 38.67
C ARG A 445 26.58 30.89 37.66
N ASN A 446 27.24 31.25 36.56
CA ASN A 446 27.68 30.30 35.55
C ASN A 446 29.08 29.79 35.95
N PRO A 447 29.22 28.49 36.30
CA PRO A 447 30.48 27.89 36.72
C PRO A 447 31.65 28.18 35.79
N ARG A 448 31.42 28.05 34.48
CA ARG A 448 32.45 28.19 33.45
C ARG A 448 32.94 29.63 33.36
N LEU A 449 32.04 30.59 33.54
CA LEU A 449 32.40 32.01 33.54
C LEU A 449 33.12 32.40 34.83
N ALA A 450 32.71 31.81 35.96
CA ALA A 450 33.36 31.99 37.25
C ALA A 450 34.80 31.47 37.23
N GLU A 451 35.02 30.27 36.68
CA GLU A 451 36.34 29.67 36.50
C GLU A 451 37.29 30.55 35.67
N HIS A 452 36.81 31.14 34.58
CA HIS A 452 37.62 32.10 33.81
C HIS A 452 37.94 33.36 34.62
N ALA A 453 36.94 33.93 35.29
CA ALA A 453 37.07 35.19 36.00
C ALA A 453 38.03 35.11 37.20
N VAL A 454 38.08 33.99 37.92
CA VAL A 454 39.03 33.81 39.04
C VAL A 454 40.50 33.80 38.59
N HIS A 455 40.76 33.62 37.29
CA HIS A 455 42.12 33.62 36.71
C HIS A 455 42.54 34.95 36.06
N PHE A 456 41.67 35.95 36.01
CA PHE A 456 41.97 37.25 35.37
C PHE A 456 43.19 37.97 35.95
N ASN A 457 43.48 37.78 37.24
CA ASN A 457 44.58 38.45 37.93
C ASN A 457 45.84 37.58 38.05
N VAL A 458 45.91 36.45 37.34
CA VAL A 458 47.05 35.52 37.46
C VAL A 458 48.39 36.13 37.06
N ALA A 459 48.37 37.14 36.18
CA ALA A 459 49.55 37.87 35.74
C ALA A 459 50.31 38.52 36.91
N GLU A 460 49.62 38.93 37.97
CA GLU A 460 50.26 39.51 39.17
C GLU A 460 51.15 38.49 39.91
N ARG A 461 50.90 37.20 39.71
CA ARG A 461 51.56 36.11 40.43
C ARG A 461 52.55 35.33 39.56
N VAL A 462 52.20 35.09 38.30
CA VAL A 462 52.97 34.25 37.35
C VAL A 462 53.76 35.10 36.34
N GLY A 463 53.54 36.42 36.31
CA GLY A 463 54.29 37.36 35.46
C GLY A 463 53.78 37.47 34.02
N ARG A 464 52.71 36.75 33.64
CA ARG A 464 51.97 36.91 32.39
C ARG A 464 50.50 36.50 32.55
N PRO A 465 49.56 37.06 31.76
CA PRO A 465 48.21 36.53 31.66
C PRO A 465 48.21 35.11 31.07
N TYR A 466 47.14 34.35 31.35
CA TYR A 466 46.89 33.10 30.65
C TYR A 466 46.21 33.35 29.30
N VAL A 467 46.41 32.41 28.39
CA VAL A 467 45.65 32.27 27.13
C VAL A 467 44.86 30.96 27.16
N CYS A 468 43.92 30.78 26.23
CA CYS A 468 43.06 29.59 26.22
C CYS A 468 43.85 28.27 26.21
N ASP A 469 44.97 28.22 25.47
CA ASP A 469 45.84 27.04 25.38
C ASP A 469 46.55 26.66 26.68
N ASP A 470 46.67 27.59 27.63
CA ASP A 470 47.24 27.27 28.95
C ASP A 470 46.32 26.34 29.76
N CYS A 471 45.03 26.23 29.40
CA CYS A 471 44.02 25.45 30.12
C CYS A 471 43.23 24.49 29.23
N HIS A 472 43.09 24.77 27.94
CA HIS A 472 42.34 23.97 26.99
C HIS A 472 43.25 23.34 25.94
N VAL A 473 43.70 22.11 26.20
CA VAL A 473 44.51 21.33 25.25
C VAL A 473 43.65 20.96 24.04
N GLY A 474 43.89 21.61 22.88
CA GLY A 474 43.23 21.28 21.62
C GLY A 474 42.62 22.45 20.83
N PHE A 475 42.79 23.71 21.24
CA PHE A 475 42.31 24.87 20.48
C PHE A 475 43.14 25.19 19.22
N GLU A 476 44.34 24.60 19.05
CA GLU A 476 45.17 24.85 17.88
C GLU A 476 44.60 24.28 16.57
N THR A 477 44.43 25.18 15.59
CA THR A 477 44.30 24.89 14.16
C THR A 477 45.64 24.52 13.48
N ARG A 478 46.67 24.09 14.24
CA ARG A 478 47.97 23.70 13.65
C ARG A 478 47.90 22.31 13.01
N PRO A 479 48.40 22.14 11.76
CA PRO A 479 48.40 20.84 11.10
C PRO A 479 49.50 19.95 11.71
N GLY A 480 49.12 19.12 12.67
CA GLY A 480 49.96 18.07 13.27
C GLY A 480 49.11 16.86 13.66
N PRO A 481 49.67 15.63 13.66
CA PRO A 481 48.91 14.42 13.95
C PRO A 481 48.79 14.25 15.46
N SER A 482 47.85 14.95 16.08
CA SER A 482 47.36 14.59 17.41
C SER A 482 45.88 14.24 17.29
N PRO A 483 45.41 13.10 17.81
CA PRO A 483 44.00 12.79 17.79
C PRO A 483 43.27 13.85 18.61
N ALA A 484 42.34 14.55 17.97
CA ALA A 484 41.40 15.43 18.64
C ALA A 484 40.60 14.61 19.66
N ALA A 485 41.10 14.55 20.89
CA ALA A 485 40.23 14.26 22.01
C ALA A 485 39.27 15.46 22.08
N PRO A 486 37.94 15.24 22.06
CA PRO A 486 37.01 16.35 22.22
C PRO A 486 37.41 17.08 23.49
N ALA A 487 37.57 18.40 23.39
CA ALA A 487 37.86 19.25 24.52
C ALA A 487 36.71 19.06 25.53
N GLN A 488 36.86 18.08 26.42
CA GLN A 488 35.96 17.91 27.54
C GLN A 488 36.20 19.13 28.38
N ALA A 489 35.25 20.05 28.32
CA ALA A 489 35.27 21.21 29.16
C ALA A 489 35.26 20.68 30.61
N HIS A 490 36.38 20.90 31.31
CA HIS A 490 36.79 20.40 32.63
C HIS A 490 37.52 19.03 32.70
N ASP A 491 38.60 18.83 31.94
CA ASP A 491 39.60 17.84 32.34
C ASP A 491 40.34 18.31 33.62
N LEU A 492 39.79 17.93 34.77
CA LEU A 492 40.30 18.30 36.10
C LEU A 492 41.77 17.91 36.34
N ARG A 493 42.33 17.02 35.50
CA ARG A 493 43.76 16.65 35.58
C ARG A 493 44.66 17.83 35.23
N LEU A 494 44.24 18.71 34.32
CA LEU A 494 44.97 19.91 33.92
C LEU A 494 45.09 20.91 35.07
N CYS A 495 44.07 21.01 35.92
CA CYS A 495 44.10 21.89 37.08
C CYS A 495 45.24 21.52 38.05
N TYR A 496 45.52 20.22 38.20
CA TYR A 496 46.61 19.72 39.05
C TYR A 496 47.99 19.95 38.45
N GLU A 497 48.14 20.38 37.20
CA GLU A 497 49.43 20.77 36.63
C GLU A 497 49.91 22.10 37.23
N CYS A 498 48.99 22.97 37.63
CA CYS A 498 49.27 24.27 38.24
C CYS A 498 49.01 24.28 39.77
N HIS A 499 47.86 23.77 40.23
CA HIS A 499 47.47 23.84 41.63
C HIS A 499 48.20 22.83 42.50
N GLY A 500 49.05 23.34 43.40
CA GLY A 500 49.89 22.52 44.28
C GLY A 500 51.28 22.19 43.73
N ASN A 501 51.60 22.61 42.50
CA ASN A 501 52.88 22.34 41.84
C ASN A 501 53.82 23.55 41.83
N LEU A 502 55.12 23.25 41.78
CA LEU A 502 56.18 24.25 41.61
C LEU A 502 56.47 24.48 40.13
N GLY A 503 56.65 25.74 39.75
CA GLY A 503 57.15 26.16 38.45
C GLY A 503 58.64 25.87 38.29
N ILE A 504 59.16 26.17 37.10
CA ILE A 504 60.58 25.98 36.74
C ILE A 504 61.55 26.82 37.60
N ASP A 505 61.03 27.85 38.25
CA ASP A 505 61.72 28.76 39.16
C ASP A 505 61.64 28.31 40.63
N ASN A 506 61.09 27.11 40.89
CA ASN A 506 60.79 26.57 42.22
C ASN A 506 59.79 27.42 43.03
N ILE A 507 58.94 28.21 42.38
CA ILE A 507 57.86 28.95 43.02
C ILE A 507 56.55 28.19 42.84
N LEU A 508 55.71 28.14 43.89
CA LEU A 508 54.37 27.53 43.80
C LEU A 508 53.53 28.28 42.77
N ILE A 509 53.06 27.58 41.73
CA ILE A 509 52.29 28.16 40.62
C ILE A 509 50.93 28.64 41.13
N ALA A 510 50.18 27.74 41.78
CA ALA A 510 48.90 28.06 42.40
C ALA A 510 48.68 27.29 43.72
N PRO A 511 47.96 27.87 44.69
CA PRO A 511 47.63 27.22 45.97
C PRO A 511 46.62 26.07 45.78
N TYR A 512 46.38 25.32 46.87
CA TYR A 512 45.39 24.23 46.98
C TYR A 512 45.79 22.93 46.25
N PRO A 513 46.72 22.13 46.81
CA PRO A 513 47.11 20.85 46.21
C PRO A 513 46.01 19.79 46.36
N GLY A 514 45.86 18.94 45.34
CA GLY A 514 45.02 17.75 45.38
C GLY A 514 43.57 18.05 45.77
N SER A 515 42.98 17.21 46.65
CA SER A 515 41.57 17.34 47.05
C SER A 515 41.20 18.67 47.72
N GLU A 516 42.16 19.50 48.14
CA GLU A 516 41.89 20.83 48.68
C GLU A 516 41.36 21.78 47.60
N LEU A 517 41.86 21.67 46.37
CA LEU A 517 41.34 22.43 45.22
C LEU A 517 39.85 22.16 45.02
N CYS A 518 39.46 20.88 45.04
CA CYS A 518 38.07 20.48 44.84
C CYS A 518 37.15 21.09 45.91
N ARG A 519 37.55 21.05 47.19
CA ARG A 519 36.76 21.65 48.27
C ARG A 519 36.62 23.15 48.09
N ARG A 520 37.71 23.86 47.84
CA ARG A 520 37.69 25.31 47.65
C ARG A 520 36.87 25.73 46.44
N CYS A 521 37.05 25.06 45.31
CA CYS A 521 36.29 25.34 44.10
C CYS A 521 34.77 25.14 44.32
N HIS A 522 34.35 24.03 44.92
CA HIS A 522 32.93 23.77 45.17
C HIS A 522 32.34 24.64 46.29
N ASP A 523 33.12 24.95 47.34
CA ASP A 523 32.68 25.82 48.44
C ASP A 523 32.54 27.28 47.98
N ASP A 524 33.49 27.77 47.16
CA ASP A 524 33.56 29.16 46.74
C ASP A 524 32.63 29.43 45.55
N LEU A 525 32.51 28.51 44.58
CA LEU A 525 31.67 28.67 43.37
C LEU A 525 30.24 28.10 43.51
N ARG A 526 29.90 27.50 44.66
CA ARG A 526 28.59 26.87 44.94
C ARG A 526 28.13 25.88 43.86
N LEU A 527 29.06 25.06 43.41
CA LEU A 527 28.89 24.06 42.34
C LEU A 527 28.18 22.78 42.81
#